data_AF-A0A927LPQ0-F1
#
_entry.id   AF-A0A927LPQ0-F1
#
_cell.length_a   1.000
_cell.length_b   1.000
_cell.length_c   1.000
_cell.angle_alpha   90.00
_cell.angle_beta   90.00
_cell.angle_gamma   90.00
#
_symmetry.space_group_name_H-M   'P 1'
#
loop_
_entity.id
_entity.type
_entity.pdbx_description
1 polymer ?
#
loop_
_entity_poly.entity_id
_entity_poly.type
_entity_poly.pdbx_seq_one_letter_code
_entity_poly.pdbx_strand_id
1 'polypeptide(L)'
;MNIQTPIDLSAHVDRMLQERGSRSDASLESYLRSLYVNVLSYKNEVMTYSLVGKLLEQSFDTAPIQYMEEWNQCSRPPVLETAIDGFTYTREVLQFHIFDLREMERQEEENRYRFLGTTSRTNHTWYNFDVHSYLECAASGLEDRLGDDPHCDWFTLGVFLELGRLYE
;
A
#
# COMPACT_ATOMS: atom_id res chain seq x y z
N MET A 1 -4.48 6.07 19.84
CA MET A 1 -4.63 4.74 19.24
C MET A 1 -3.61 3.82 19.90
N ASN A 2 -4.02 2.62 20.34
CA ASN A 2 -3.13 1.65 20.98
C ASN A 2 -3.17 0.35 20.17
N ILE A 3 -2.33 0.27 19.13
CA ILE A 3 -2.15 -0.89 18.27
C ILE A 3 -0.74 -1.41 18.54
N GLN A 4 -0.63 -2.66 18.98
CA GLN A 4 0.63 -3.26 19.41
C GLN A 4 1.05 -4.46 18.56
N THR A 5 0.12 -5.08 17.84
CA THR A 5 0.35 -6.30 17.06
C THR A 5 -0.31 -6.22 15.67
N PRO A 6 0.03 -7.14 14.74
CA PRO A 6 -0.68 -7.30 13.48
C PRO A 6 -2.19 -7.54 13.66
N ILE A 7 -2.58 -8.34 14.66
CA ILE A 7 -3.99 -8.61 14.98
C ILE A 7 -4.72 -7.31 15.36
N ASP A 8 -4.10 -6.47 16.19
CA ASP A 8 -4.66 -5.16 16.54
C ASP A 8 -4.79 -4.25 15.31
N LEU A 9 -3.81 -4.33 14.39
CA LEU A 9 -3.78 -3.54 13.16
C LEU A 9 -4.91 -3.99 12.23
N SER A 10 -5.09 -5.30 12.05
CA SER A 10 -6.18 -5.93 11.29
C SER A 10 -7.55 -5.45 11.78
N ALA A 11 -7.81 -5.58 13.08
CA ALA A 11 -9.04 -5.08 13.70
C ALA A 11 -9.21 -3.54 13.60
N HIS A 12 -8.13 -2.78 13.45
CA HIS A 12 -8.20 -1.35 13.20
C HIS A 12 -8.51 -1.03 11.73
N VAL A 13 -7.87 -1.73 10.79
CA VAL A 13 -8.11 -1.59 9.35
C VAL A 13 -9.56 -1.91 9.02
N ASP A 14 -10.11 -2.99 9.56
CA ASP A 14 -11.52 -3.35 9.35
C ASP A 14 -12.48 -2.24 9.77
N ARG A 15 -12.28 -1.68 10.97
CA ARG A 15 -13.11 -0.57 11.47
C ARG A 15 -12.96 0.68 10.61
N MET A 16 -11.73 1.02 10.25
CA MET A 16 -11.44 2.16 9.37
C MET A 16 -12.13 2.01 8.01
N LEU A 17 -12.08 0.81 7.41
CA LEU A 17 -12.72 0.51 6.13
C LEU A 17 -14.24 0.52 6.23
N GLN A 18 -14.84 0.06 7.32
CA GLN A 18 -16.28 0.18 7.56
C GLN A 18 -16.75 1.64 7.67
N GLU A 19 -15.93 2.51 8.27
CA GLU A 19 -16.26 3.93 8.45
C GLU A 19 -16.00 4.78 7.20
N ARG A 20 -14.93 4.47 6.45
CA ARG A 20 -14.39 5.32 5.38
C ARG A 20 -14.39 4.66 4.00
N GLY A 21 -14.28 3.33 3.92
CA GLY A 21 -14.12 2.58 2.67
C GLY A 21 -15.31 2.75 1.72
N SER A 22 -16.53 2.85 2.23
CA SER A 22 -17.72 3.09 1.40
C SER A 22 -17.88 4.54 0.91
N ARG A 23 -17.00 5.46 1.33
CA ARG A 23 -17.09 6.91 1.04
C ARG A 23 -15.97 7.42 0.13
N SER A 24 -14.99 6.58 -0.18
CA SER A 24 -13.84 6.98 -0.99
C SER A 24 -14.07 6.65 -2.46
N ASP A 25 -14.39 7.66 -3.27
CA ASP A 25 -14.34 7.57 -4.74
C ASP A 25 -12.90 7.59 -5.29
N ALA A 26 -11.88 7.63 -4.41
CA ALA A 26 -10.49 7.69 -4.82
C ALA A 26 -10.00 6.32 -5.33
N SER A 27 -9.31 6.33 -6.48
CA SER A 27 -8.58 5.15 -6.96
C SER A 27 -7.48 4.75 -5.97
N LEU A 28 -7.09 3.46 -5.98
CA LEU A 28 -5.99 2.97 -5.18
C LEU A 28 -4.70 3.75 -5.44
N GLU A 29 -4.41 4.07 -6.71
CA GLU A 29 -3.25 4.89 -7.09
C GLU A 29 -3.26 6.27 -6.41
N SER A 30 -4.43 6.92 -6.37
CA SER A 30 -4.58 8.22 -5.73
C SER A 30 -4.37 8.12 -4.21
N TYR A 31 -4.95 7.11 -3.57
CA TYR A 31 -4.75 6.85 -2.15
C TYR A 31 -3.27 6.57 -1.81
N LEU A 32 -2.57 5.78 -2.62
CA LEU A 32 -1.16 5.49 -2.40
C LEU A 32 -0.26 6.72 -2.56
N ARG A 33 -0.62 7.69 -3.42
CA ARG A 33 0.06 8.99 -3.48
C ARG A 33 -0.15 9.81 -2.20
N SER A 34 -1.33 9.77 -1.60
CA SER A 34 -1.58 10.37 -0.28
C SER A 34 -0.76 9.69 0.82
N LEU A 35 -0.70 8.35 0.80
CA LEU A 35 0.13 7.58 1.73
C LEU A 35 1.62 7.87 1.55
N TYR A 36 2.10 8.04 0.33
CA TYR A 36 3.48 8.42 0.05
C TYR A 36 3.88 9.74 0.73
N VAL A 37 3.02 10.76 0.66
CA VAL A 37 3.24 12.06 1.35
C VAL A 37 3.36 11.85 2.86
N ASN A 38 2.44 11.09 3.43
CA ASN A 38 2.44 10.78 4.85
C ASN A 38 3.73 10.02 5.22
N VAL A 39 4.08 8.94 4.52
CA VAL A 39 5.33 8.18 4.76
C VAL A 39 6.57 9.08 4.75
N LEU A 40 6.72 9.97 3.77
CA LEU A 40 7.87 10.88 3.71
C LEU A 40 7.93 11.84 4.90
N SER A 41 6.77 12.29 5.39
CA SER A 41 6.66 13.23 6.52
C SER A 41 7.09 12.61 7.85
N TYR A 42 7.00 11.28 7.98
CA TYR A 42 7.35 10.53 9.19
C TYR A 42 8.69 9.79 9.10
N LYS A 43 9.51 10.02 8.06
CA LYS A 43 10.75 9.26 7.80
C LYS A 43 11.75 9.15 8.97
N ASN A 44 11.73 10.13 9.89
CA ASN A 44 12.65 10.19 11.04
C ASN A 44 12.04 9.60 12.32
N GLU A 45 10.78 9.15 12.26
CA GLU A 45 10.07 8.57 13.39
C GLU A 45 10.33 7.07 13.47
N VAL A 46 10.22 6.54 14.70
CA VAL A 46 10.27 5.09 14.92
C VAL A 46 8.95 4.50 14.46
N MET A 47 9.02 3.55 13.53
CA MET A 47 7.83 2.85 13.05
C MET A 47 7.26 1.94 14.14
N THR A 48 5.94 1.96 14.26
CA THR A 48 5.15 1.13 15.19
C THR A 48 3.82 0.81 14.53
N TYR A 49 3.11 -0.23 14.96
CA TYR A 49 1.78 -0.53 14.41
C TYR A 49 0.77 0.61 14.60
N SER A 50 0.89 1.37 15.70
CA SER A 50 0.10 2.58 15.92
C SER A 50 0.42 3.68 14.90
N LEU A 51 1.68 3.79 14.46
CA LEU A 51 2.04 4.70 13.38
C LEU A 51 1.56 4.17 12.02
N VAL A 52 1.62 2.87 11.75
CA VAL A 52 1.06 2.27 10.53
C VAL A 52 -0.43 2.61 10.41
N GLY A 53 -1.24 2.28 11.42
CA GLY A 53 -2.68 2.59 11.39
C GLY A 53 -2.94 4.09 11.19
N LYS A 54 -2.13 4.95 11.82
CA LYS A 54 -2.24 6.41 11.69
C LYS A 54 -1.94 6.86 10.26
N LEU A 55 -0.89 6.33 9.63
CA LEU A 55 -0.53 6.66 8.25
C LEU A 55 -1.65 6.24 7.28
N LEU A 56 -2.22 5.04 7.46
CA LEU A 56 -3.34 4.55 6.66
C LEU A 56 -4.57 5.46 6.82
N GLU A 57 -4.99 5.72 8.04
CA GLU A 57 -6.17 6.55 8.32
C GLU A 57 -6.00 7.98 7.77
N GLN A 58 -4.83 8.61 8.02
CA GLN A 58 -4.53 9.96 7.54
C GLN A 58 -4.55 10.04 6.01
N SER A 59 -4.28 8.95 5.29
CA SER A 59 -4.20 8.96 3.83
C SER A 59 -5.55 9.12 3.14
N PHE A 60 -6.65 8.84 3.82
CA PHE A 60 -8.00 9.18 3.33
C PHE A 60 -8.28 10.68 3.34
N ASP A 61 -7.63 11.44 4.22
CA ASP A 61 -7.85 12.88 4.40
C ASP A 61 -6.73 13.72 3.76
N THR A 62 -5.56 13.13 3.49
CA THR A 62 -4.45 13.78 2.80
C THR A 62 -4.74 13.89 1.30
N ALA A 63 -4.59 15.10 0.74
CA ALA A 63 -4.68 15.29 -0.71
C ALA A 63 -3.52 14.59 -1.43
N PRO A 64 -3.79 13.85 -2.53
CA PRO A 64 -2.74 13.16 -3.28
C PRO A 64 -1.83 14.19 -3.95
N ILE A 65 -0.51 13.95 -3.89
CA ILE A 65 0.42 14.73 -4.72
C ILE A 65 0.22 14.44 -6.19
N GLN A 66 0.66 15.37 -7.04
CA GLN A 66 0.75 15.12 -8.47
C GLN A 66 1.67 13.92 -8.74
N TYR A 67 1.33 13.18 -9.79
CA TYR A 67 2.18 12.09 -10.24
C TYR A 67 3.56 12.63 -10.63
N MET A 68 4.62 12.00 -10.14
CA MET A 68 5.99 12.43 -10.40
C MET A 68 6.64 11.54 -11.47
N GLU A 69 7.15 12.14 -12.55
CA GLU A 69 7.73 11.39 -13.68
C GLU A 69 8.91 10.48 -13.28
N GLU A 70 9.60 10.79 -12.19
CA GLU A 70 10.67 9.97 -11.62
C GLU A 70 10.20 8.56 -11.25
N TRP A 71 8.92 8.36 -10.91
CA TRP A 71 8.36 7.03 -10.62
C TRP A 71 8.32 6.12 -11.85
N ASN A 72 8.47 6.65 -13.07
CA ASN A 72 8.59 5.84 -14.28
C ASN A 72 9.82 4.91 -14.27
N GLN A 73 10.80 5.18 -13.40
CA GLN A 73 11.97 4.34 -13.22
C GLN A 73 11.70 3.15 -12.28
N CYS A 74 10.65 3.22 -11.47
CA CYS A 74 10.25 2.21 -10.48
C CYS A 74 9.39 1.12 -11.14
N SER A 75 9.86 0.54 -12.24
CA SER A 75 9.09 -0.44 -13.04
C SER A 75 9.12 -1.88 -12.50
N ARG A 76 9.81 -2.10 -11.38
CA ARG A 76 9.94 -3.40 -10.72
C ARG A 76 9.76 -3.25 -9.21
N PRO A 77 9.17 -4.24 -8.53
CA PRO A 77 9.11 -4.24 -7.09
C PRO A 77 10.53 -4.30 -6.52
N PRO A 78 10.83 -3.54 -5.45
CA PRO A 78 12.10 -3.67 -4.76
C PRO A 78 12.23 -5.06 -4.12
N VAL A 79 13.45 -5.58 -4.06
CA VAL A 79 13.75 -6.89 -3.47
C VAL A 79 14.17 -6.70 -2.02
N LEU A 80 13.39 -7.26 -1.08
CA LEU A 80 13.56 -7.10 0.36
C LEU A 80 14.97 -7.45 0.83
N GLU A 81 15.55 -8.54 0.30
CA GLU A 81 16.87 -9.06 0.68
C GLU A 81 18.02 -8.13 0.28
N THR A 82 17.77 -7.22 -0.66
CA THR A 82 18.78 -6.28 -1.18
C THR A 82 18.53 -4.84 -0.74
N ALA A 83 17.48 -4.61 0.06
CA ALA A 83 17.13 -3.28 0.53
C ALA A 83 18.20 -2.73 1.49
N ILE A 84 18.54 -1.45 1.31
CA ILE A 84 19.52 -0.75 2.15
C ILE A 84 18.98 -0.58 3.57
N ASP A 85 17.71 -0.21 3.69
CA ASP A 85 16.99 -0.01 4.94
C ASP A 85 15.48 -0.09 4.70
N GLY A 86 14.71 -0.28 5.79
CA GLY A 86 13.26 -0.49 5.70
C GLY A 86 12.49 0.72 5.19
N PHE A 87 12.95 1.95 5.47
CA PHE A 87 12.28 3.15 4.98
C PHE A 87 12.45 3.28 3.47
N THR A 88 13.69 3.11 2.99
CA THR A 88 13.99 3.08 1.54
C THR A 88 13.17 2.00 0.84
N TYR A 89 13.12 0.79 1.39
CA TYR A 89 12.30 -0.31 0.87
C TYR A 89 10.81 0.09 0.76
N THR A 90 10.23 0.58 1.86
CA THR A 90 8.81 0.99 1.88
C THR A 90 8.50 2.07 0.85
N ARG A 91 9.37 3.08 0.78
CA ARG A 91 9.23 4.17 -0.18
C ARG A 91 9.25 3.64 -1.62
N GLU A 92 10.17 2.74 -1.94
CA GLU A 92 10.30 2.15 -3.27
C GLU A 92 9.14 1.23 -3.62
N VAL A 93 8.59 0.48 -2.67
CA VAL A 93 7.35 -0.30 -2.85
C VAL A 93 6.20 0.63 -3.25
N LEU A 94 6.00 1.73 -2.52
CA LEU A 94 4.95 2.71 -2.86
C LEU A 94 5.15 3.30 -4.26
N GLN A 95 6.38 3.70 -4.60
CA GLN A 95 6.68 4.25 -5.92
C GLN A 95 6.38 3.25 -7.04
N PHE A 96 6.76 1.97 -6.85
CA PHE A 96 6.43 0.91 -7.78
C PHE A 96 4.92 0.70 -7.91
N HIS A 97 4.18 0.61 -6.80
CA HIS A 97 2.72 0.44 -6.83
C HIS A 97 2.02 1.58 -7.53
N ILE A 98 2.39 2.83 -7.23
CA ILE A 98 1.82 4.02 -7.87
C ILE A 98 2.09 4.01 -9.38
N PHE A 99 3.33 3.72 -9.79
CA PHE A 99 3.68 3.59 -11.21
C PHE A 99 2.88 2.49 -11.91
N ASP A 100 2.83 1.29 -11.33
CA ASP A 100 2.23 0.13 -11.99
C ASP A 100 0.70 0.27 -12.10
N LEU A 101 0.05 0.79 -11.05
CA LEU A 101 -1.40 1.10 -11.09
C LEU A 101 -1.73 2.17 -12.14
N ARG A 102 -0.91 3.22 -12.27
CA ARG A 102 -1.09 4.25 -13.30
C ARG A 102 -0.99 3.66 -14.70
N GLU A 103 0.00 2.81 -14.94
CA GLU A 103 0.16 2.14 -16.23
C GLU A 103 -0.96 1.13 -16.52
N MET A 104 -1.56 0.53 -15.49
CA MET A 104 -2.75 -0.30 -15.65
C MET A 104 -3.98 0.52 -16.04
N GLU A 105 -4.27 1.63 -15.33
CA GLU A 105 -5.38 2.55 -15.63
C GLU A 105 -5.29 3.07 -17.08
N ARG A 106 -4.12 3.55 -17.50
CA ARG A 106 -3.88 4.02 -18.87
C ARG A 106 -4.18 2.95 -19.92
N GLN A 107 -3.87 1.69 -19.63
CA GLN A 107 -4.15 0.59 -20.55
C GLN A 107 -5.62 0.21 -20.62
N GLU A 108 -6.35 0.29 -19.50
CA GLU A 108 -7.80 0.04 -19.49
C GLU A 108 -8.55 1.09 -20.30
N GLU A 109 -8.14 2.37 -20.16
CA GLU A 109 -8.67 3.47 -20.97
C GLU A 109 -8.37 3.29 -22.47
N GLU A 110 -7.13 2.90 -22.81
CA GLU A 110 -6.70 2.66 -24.19
C GLU A 110 -7.30 1.38 -24.81
N ASN A 111 -7.77 0.42 -23.99
CA ASN A 111 -8.12 -0.92 -24.45
C ASN A 111 -9.38 -1.49 -23.75
N ARG A 112 -10.53 -0.84 -23.99
CA ARG A 112 -11.88 -1.08 -23.43
C ARG A 112 -12.46 -2.51 -23.51
N TYR A 113 -11.69 -3.56 -23.85
CA TYR A 113 -12.15 -4.95 -24.03
C TYR A 113 -11.37 -6.01 -23.21
N ARG A 114 -10.62 -5.62 -22.16
CA ARG A 114 -9.69 -6.52 -21.43
C ARG A 114 -10.21 -7.17 -20.13
N PHE A 115 -11.52 -7.18 -19.88
CA PHE A 115 -12.19 -7.73 -18.68
C PHE A 115 -12.04 -9.26 -18.44
N LEU A 116 -10.96 -9.89 -18.91
CA LEU A 116 -10.66 -11.32 -18.77
C LEU A 116 -9.34 -11.60 -17.99
N GLY A 117 -8.90 -10.66 -17.17
CA GLY A 117 -7.71 -10.78 -16.34
C GLY A 117 -6.53 -9.99 -16.92
N THR A 118 -6.10 -8.95 -16.22
CA THR A 118 -5.02 -8.06 -16.62
C THR A 118 -3.77 -8.38 -15.80
N THR A 119 -2.77 -8.99 -16.45
CA THR A 119 -1.38 -8.86 -16.02
C THR A 119 -0.96 -7.41 -16.29
N SER A 120 -0.33 -6.73 -15.32
CA SER A 120 0.22 -5.40 -15.59
C SER A 120 1.23 -5.47 -16.75
N ARG A 121 1.44 -4.38 -17.51
CA ARG A 121 2.40 -4.38 -18.64
C ARG A 121 3.83 -4.69 -18.20
N THR A 122 4.10 -4.55 -16.92
CA THR A 122 5.37 -4.83 -16.28
C THR A 122 5.52 -6.31 -15.91
N ASN A 123 4.54 -7.17 -16.22
CA ASN A 123 4.49 -8.60 -15.89
C ASN A 123 4.43 -8.88 -14.38
N HIS A 124 3.80 -8.00 -13.59
CA HIS A 124 3.64 -8.21 -12.15
C HIS A 124 2.20 -8.56 -11.79
N THR A 125 2.05 -9.47 -10.83
CA THR A 125 0.75 -9.95 -10.34
C THR A 125 0.12 -8.94 -9.39
N TRP A 126 -1.19 -8.72 -9.54
CA TRP A 126 -2.01 -7.92 -8.64
C TRP A 126 -3.30 -8.69 -8.37
N TYR A 127 -3.71 -8.76 -7.11
CA TYR A 127 -5.00 -9.33 -6.71
C TYR A 127 -6.02 -8.28 -6.26
N ASN A 128 -5.54 -7.15 -5.74
CA ASN A 128 -6.37 -6.10 -5.16
C ASN A 128 -6.18 -4.77 -5.90
N PHE A 129 -7.27 -4.18 -6.38
CA PHE A 129 -7.24 -3.03 -7.29
C PHE A 129 -7.95 -1.79 -6.73
N ASP A 130 -8.65 -1.94 -5.61
CA ASP A 130 -9.31 -0.86 -4.89
C ASP A 130 -8.74 -0.73 -3.47
N VAL A 131 -8.98 0.43 -2.84
CA VAL A 131 -8.43 0.73 -1.51
C VAL A 131 -8.91 -0.27 -0.45
N HIS A 132 -10.15 -0.76 -0.56
CA HIS A 132 -10.72 -1.66 0.43
C HIS A 132 -10.05 -3.02 0.38
N SER A 133 -10.09 -3.69 -0.78
CA SER A 133 -9.46 -5.00 -0.97
C SER A 133 -7.96 -4.95 -0.67
N TYR A 134 -7.27 -3.90 -1.12
CA TYR A 134 -5.83 -3.76 -0.89
C TYR A 134 -5.47 -3.69 0.60
N LEU A 135 -6.20 -2.90 1.39
CA LEU A 135 -5.89 -2.75 2.82
C LEU A 135 -6.35 -3.95 3.65
N GLU A 136 -7.50 -4.53 3.32
CA GLU A 136 -8.04 -5.73 3.96
C GLU A 136 -7.10 -6.93 3.78
N CYS A 137 -6.68 -7.20 2.54
CA CYS A 137 -5.75 -8.29 2.23
C CYS A 137 -4.35 -8.01 2.78
N ALA A 138 -3.88 -6.75 2.77
CA ALA A 138 -2.61 -6.38 3.40
C ALA A 138 -2.60 -6.71 4.90
N ALA A 139 -3.68 -6.37 5.60
CA ALA A 139 -3.78 -6.60 7.04
C ALA A 139 -3.92 -8.10 7.36
N SER A 140 -4.78 -8.81 6.65
CA SER A 140 -4.97 -10.26 6.80
C SER A 140 -3.69 -11.02 6.51
N GLY A 141 -3.00 -10.70 5.42
CA GLY A 141 -1.73 -11.35 5.08
C GLY A 141 -0.61 -11.04 6.07
N LEU A 142 -0.62 -9.88 6.71
CA LEU A 142 0.37 -9.53 7.73
C LEU A 142 0.10 -10.28 9.03
N GLU A 143 -1.18 -10.38 9.42
CA GLU A 143 -1.64 -11.18 10.55
C GLU A 143 -1.26 -12.65 10.38
N ASP A 144 -1.53 -13.25 9.21
CA ASP A 144 -1.14 -14.63 8.92
C ASP A 144 0.38 -14.86 9.01
N ARG A 145 1.16 -13.86 8.57
CA ARG A 145 2.61 -13.98 8.49
C ARG A 145 3.29 -13.78 9.85
N LEU A 146 2.78 -12.86 10.67
CA LEU A 146 3.46 -12.40 11.89
C LEU A 146 2.70 -12.73 13.19
N GLY A 147 1.42 -13.10 13.11
CA GLY A 147 0.59 -13.41 14.28
C GLY A 147 0.51 -12.24 15.26
N ASP A 148 0.92 -12.48 16.50
CA ASP A 148 0.95 -11.51 17.59
C ASP A 148 2.33 -10.86 17.81
N ASP A 149 3.26 -10.96 16.86
CA ASP A 149 4.60 -10.36 16.97
C ASP A 149 4.51 -8.82 17.15
N PRO A 150 4.92 -8.27 18.32
CA PRO A 150 4.83 -6.84 18.57
C PRO A 150 5.91 -6.04 17.84
N HIS A 151 6.88 -6.70 17.21
CA HIS A 151 7.91 -6.02 16.45
C HIS A 151 7.33 -5.37 15.20
N CYS A 152 7.59 -4.08 15.06
CA CYS A 152 7.20 -3.30 13.91
C CYS A 152 8.33 -2.35 13.56
N ASP A 153 8.70 -2.34 12.29
CA ASP A 153 9.64 -1.40 11.74
C ASP A 153 9.18 -0.96 10.34
N TRP A 154 10.02 -0.21 9.63
CA TRP A 154 9.67 0.20 8.28
C TRP A 154 9.56 -1.00 7.32
N PHE A 155 10.32 -2.08 7.48
CA PHE A 155 10.13 -3.27 6.66
C PHE A 155 8.73 -3.87 6.85
N THR A 156 8.18 -3.84 8.07
CA THR A 156 6.80 -4.25 8.33
C THR A 156 5.81 -3.49 7.44
N LEU A 157 5.94 -2.16 7.30
CA LEU A 157 5.07 -1.37 6.43
C LEU A 157 5.28 -1.71 4.94
N GLY A 158 6.53 -1.85 4.48
CA GLY A 158 6.80 -2.26 3.11
C GLY A 158 6.22 -3.65 2.78
N VAL A 159 6.34 -4.60 3.70
CA VAL A 159 5.76 -5.95 3.56
C VAL A 159 4.23 -5.90 3.58
N PHE A 160 3.62 -5.10 4.46
CA PHE A 160 2.18 -4.86 4.47
C PHE A 160 1.69 -4.40 3.10
N LEU A 161 2.37 -3.44 2.47
CA LEU A 161 2.00 -2.94 1.14
C LEU A 161 2.13 -4.03 0.07
N GLU A 162 3.22 -4.79 0.05
CA GLU A 162 3.38 -5.90 -0.89
C GLU A 162 2.31 -6.98 -0.71
N LEU A 163 1.89 -7.26 0.51
CA LEU A 163 0.76 -8.15 0.80
C LEU A 163 -0.55 -7.56 0.28
N GLY A 164 -0.75 -6.25 0.37
CA GLY A 164 -1.89 -5.58 -0.26
C GLY A 164 -1.96 -5.81 -1.76
N ARG A 165 -0.82 -5.96 -2.44
CA ARG A 165 -0.78 -6.33 -3.86
C ARG A 165 -0.98 -7.83 -4.10
N LEU A 166 -0.40 -8.69 -3.26
CA LEU A 166 -0.16 -10.12 -3.53
C LEU A 166 -1.03 -11.12 -2.77
N TYR A 167 -1.66 -10.73 -1.68
CA TYR A 167 -2.47 -11.64 -0.86
C TYR A 167 -3.91 -11.69 -1.41
N GLU A 168 -4.45 -12.92 -1.51
CA GLU A 168 -5.77 -13.24 -2.08
C GLU A 168 -6.85 -13.36 -1.00
#